data_AF-A0A957J842-F1
#
_entry.id   AF-A0A957J842-F1
#
_cell.length_a   1.000
_cell.length_b   1.000
_cell.length_c   1.000
_cell.angle_alpha   90.00
_cell.angle_beta   90.00
_cell.angle_gamma   90.00
#
_symmetry.space_group_name_H-M   'P 1'
#
loop_
_entity.id
_entity.type
_entity.pdbx_description
1 polymer ?
#
loop_
_entity_poly.entity_id
_entity_poly.type
_entity_poly.pdbx_seq_one_letter_code
_entity_poly.pdbx_strand_id
1 'polypeptide(L)'
;MNNLDNKRIGIFLAVAFGWAWAASGLVYALGGLSNPYFTLITAVLIMPAPAIAHIVTRLLTGEGRQGLWLQPYLRRGWSFWVLAWLGTAVLLVVGSALFFLLRPELFDPNLTQFSLLLEQTAAQAGSP
;
A
#
# COMPACT_ATOMS: atom_id res chain seq x y z
N MET A 1 9.34 21.12 16.93
CA MET A 1 7.94 20.63 16.95
C MET A 1 7.31 21.12 18.23
N ASN A 2 6.11 21.72 18.15
CA ASN A 2 5.44 22.26 19.34
C ASN A 2 4.70 21.12 20.08
N ASN A 3 4.35 21.33 21.36
CA ASN A 3 3.66 20.32 22.17
C ASN A 3 2.33 19.84 21.54
N LEU A 4 1.63 20.72 20.80
CA LEU A 4 0.41 20.36 20.08
C LEU A 4 0.68 19.36 18.94
N ASP A 5 1.77 19.53 18.19
CA ASP A 5 2.15 18.61 17.10
C ASP A 5 2.48 17.23 17.66
N ASN A 6 3.24 17.18 18.75
CA ASN A 6 3.58 15.92 19.42
C ASN A 6 2.33 15.20 19.95
N LYS A 7 1.38 15.95 20.51
CA LYS A 7 0.09 15.38 20.95
C LYS A 7 -0.69 14.78 19.79
N ARG A 8 -0.77 15.49 18.66
CA ARG A 8 -1.48 15.04 17.45
C ARG A 8 -0.85 13.79 16.86
N ILE A 9 0.48 13.78 16.72
CA ILE A 9 1.23 12.62 16.24
C ILE A 9 1.03 11.43 17.17
N GLY A 10 1.11 11.64 18.49
CA GLY A 10 0.87 10.59 19.48
C GLY A 10 -0.52 9.97 19.36
N ILE A 11 -1.57 10.79 19.26
CA ILE A 11 -2.95 10.32 19.05
C ILE A 11 -3.06 9.56 17.72
N PHE A 12 -2.52 10.11 16.64
CA PHE A 12 -2.54 9.48 15.33
C PHE A 12 -1.91 8.09 15.35
N LEU A 13 -0.69 7.98 15.89
CA LEU A 13 0.02 6.71 15.97
C LEU A 13 -0.74 5.71 16.84
N ALA A 14 -1.21 6.13 18.02
CA ALA A 14 -1.97 5.27 18.91
C ALA A 14 -3.23 4.71 18.23
N VAL A 15 -3.99 5.54 17.51
CA VAL A 15 -5.19 5.10 16.81
C VAL A 15 -4.84 4.24 15.58
N ALA A 16 -3.84 4.62 14.79
CA ALA A 16 -3.47 3.87 13.58
C ALA A 16 -2.99 2.46 13.92
N PHE A 17 -2.04 2.34 14.85
CA PHE A 17 -1.53 1.05 15.29
C PHE A 17 -2.56 0.26 16.09
N GLY A 18 -3.27 0.91 17.02
CA GLY A 18 -4.31 0.27 17.81
C GLY A 18 -5.42 -0.33 16.94
N TRP A 19 -5.89 0.41 15.94
CA TRP A 19 -6.90 -0.08 14.99
C TRP A 19 -6.37 -1.24 14.13
N ALA A 20 -5.19 -1.08 13.53
CA ALA A 20 -4.58 -2.11 12.70
C ALA A 20 -4.32 -3.41 13.48
N TRP A 21 -3.82 -3.32 14.71
CA TRP A 21 -3.60 -4.48 15.57
C TRP A 21 -4.89 -5.12 16.04
N ALA A 22 -5.92 -4.34 16.39
CA ALA A 22 -7.23 -4.89 16.75
C ALA A 22 -7.85 -5.66 15.58
N ALA A 23 -7.84 -5.09 14.37
CA ALA A 23 -8.33 -5.74 13.17
C ALA A 23 -7.50 -6.98 12.79
N SER A 24 -6.17 -6.93 12.96
CA SER A 24 -5.30 -8.09 12.75
C SER A 24 -5.53 -9.19 13.80
N GLY A 25 -5.81 -8.81 15.05
CA GLY A 25 -6.20 -9.73 16.12
C GLY A 25 -7.53 -10.42 15.82
N LEU A 26 -8.49 -9.69 15.24
CA LEU A 26 -9.73 -10.27 14.73
C LEU A 26 -9.46 -11.30 13.63
N VAL A 27 -8.61 -10.98 12.65
CA VAL A 27 -8.19 -11.94 11.61
C VAL A 27 -7.59 -13.19 12.25
N TYR A 28 -6.67 -13.03 13.20
CA TYR A 28 -6.05 -14.15 13.90
C TYR A 28 -7.09 -15.02 14.62
N ALA A 29 -8.01 -14.41 15.37
CA ALA A 29 -9.05 -15.12 16.10
C ALA A 29 -10.04 -15.88 15.19
N LEU A 30 -10.24 -15.39 13.96
CA LEU A 30 -11.13 -15.98 12.97
C LEU A 30 -10.50 -17.10 12.13
N GLY A 31 -9.26 -17.50 12.43
CA GLY A 31 -8.54 -18.57 11.72
C GLY A 31 -7.43 -18.08 10.78
N GLY A 32 -7.15 -16.78 10.75
CA GLY A 32 -6.08 -16.21 9.96
C GLY A 32 -6.34 -16.27 8.45
N LEU A 33 -5.33 -16.69 7.70
CA LEU A 33 -5.35 -16.75 6.23
C LEU A 33 -6.37 -17.77 5.67
N SER A 34 -6.80 -18.74 6.46
CA SER A 34 -7.81 -19.73 6.04
C SER A 34 -9.24 -19.19 6.10
N ASN A 35 -9.45 -18.03 6.74
CA ASN A 35 -10.77 -17.43 6.82
C ASN A 35 -11.18 -16.82 5.47
N PRO A 36 -12.37 -17.14 4.93
CA PRO A 36 -12.82 -16.60 3.64
C PRO A 36 -12.99 -15.07 3.64
N TYR A 37 -13.18 -14.45 4.81
CA TYR A 37 -13.27 -13.00 4.98
C TYR A 37 -11.91 -12.31 5.21
N PHE A 38 -10.79 -13.04 5.23
CA PHE A 38 -9.45 -12.49 5.46
C PHE A 38 -9.17 -11.27 4.57
N THR A 39 -9.39 -11.42 3.26
CA THR A 39 -9.15 -10.36 2.27
C THR A 39 -10.04 -9.15 2.51
N LEU A 40 -11.31 -9.38 2.84
CA LEU A 40 -12.27 -8.32 3.12
C LEU A 40 -11.90 -7.53 4.38
N ILE A 41 -11.59 -8.23 5.47
CA ILE A 41 -11.18 -7.61 6.74
C ILE A 41 -9.88 -6.82 6.54
N THR A 42 -8.92 -7.38 5.81
CA THR A 42 -7.65 -6.70 5.52
C THR A 42 -7.87 -5.42 4.71
N ALA A 43 -8.63 -5.50 3.62
CA ALA A 43 -8.88 -4.36 2.75
C ALA A 43 -9.70 -3.25 3.42
N VAL A 44 -10.67 -3.61 4.27
CA VAL A 44 -11.65 -2.66 4.82
C VAL A 44 -11.28 -2.16 6.22
N LEU A 45 -10.58 -2.96 7.03
CA LEU A 45 -10.24 -2.58 8.40
C LEU A 45 -8.75 -2.31 8.59
N ILE A 46 -7.87 -3.14 8.03
CA ILE A 46 -6.42 -3.00 8.27
C ILE A 46 -5.81 -1.92 7.38
N MET A 47 -6.01 -1.98 6.06
CA MET A 47 -5.42 -1.04 5.11
C MET A 47 -5.81 0.44 5.33
N PRO A 48 -7.08 0.78 5.64
CA PRO A 48 -7.47 2.17 5.85
C PRO A 48 -7.17 2.68 7.28
N ALA A 49 -6.48 1.90 8.13
CA ALA A 49 -6.16 2.32 9.50
C ALA A 49 -5.53 3.72 9.58
N PRO A 50 -4.59 4.14 8.70
CA PRO A 50 -4.05 5.50 8.72
C PRO A 50 -5.10 6.57 8.37
N ALA A 51 -6.02 6.27 7.46
CA ALA A 51 -7.10 7.20 7.10
C ALA A 51 -8.10 7.37 8.26
N ILE A 52 -8.45 6.26 8.93
CA ILE A 52 -9.30 6.27 10.13
C ILE A 52 -8.61 7.07 11.25
N ALA A 53 -7.33 6.81 11.50
CA ALA A 53 -6.54 7.54 12.48
C ALA A 53 -6.46 9.04 12.18
N HIS A 54 -6.31 9.41 10.90
CA HIS A 54 -6.31 10.82 10.49
C HIS A 54 -7.65 11.48 10.83
N ILE A 55 -8.78 10.84 10.49
CA ILE A 55 -10.12 11.36 10.80
C ILE A 55 -10.31 11.50 12.32
N VAL A 56 -10.00 10.46 13.08
CA VAL A 56 -10.17 10.44 14.54
C VAL A 56 -9.30 11.48 15.23
N THR A 57 -8.02 11.56 14.86
CA THR A 57 -7.08 12.54 15.44
C THR A 57 -7.59 13.96 15.24
N ARG A 58 -8.10 14.25 14.05
CA ARG A 58 -8.61 15.57 13.67
C ARG A 58 -9.89 15.93 14.42
N LEU A 59 -10.78 14.96 14.64
CA LEU A 59 -11.98 15.12 15.47
C LEU A 59 -11.60 15.40 16.94
N LEU A 60 -10.65 14.65 17.50
CA LEU A 60 -10.22 14.79 18.90
C LEU A 60 -9.43 16.08 19.17
N THR A 61 -8.77 16.63 18.16
CA THR A 61 -7.90 17.81 18.28
C THR A 61 -8.55 19.10 17.78
N GLY A 62 -9.76 19.01 17.21
CA GLY A 62 -10.55 20.17 16.78
C GLY A 62 -9.98 20.91 15.58
N GLU A 63 -9.19 20.25 14.73
CA GLU A 63 -8.46 20.87 13.61
C GLU A 63 -9.34 21.39 12.45
N GLY A 64 -10.65 21.15 12.47
CA GLY A 64 -11.58 21.65 11.44
C GLY A 64 -11.25 21.12 10.04
N ARG A 65 -11.48 21.92 8.98
CA ARG A 65 -11.20 21.56 7.56
C ARG A 65 -9.99 22.27 6.93
N GLN A 66 -9.19 22.98 7.72
CA GLN A 66 -8.00 23.66 7.19
C GLN A 66 -6.83 22.69 6.97
N GLY A 67 -6.11 22.84 5.86
CA GLY A 67 -4.92 22.03 5.61
C GLY A 67 -5.16 20.53 5.42
N LEU A 68 -6.30 20.11 4.82
CA LEU A 68 -6.47 18.71 4.41
C LEU A 68 -5.58 18.31 3.23
N TRP A 69 -5.05 19.28 2.47
CA TRP A 69 -4.28 19.05 1.24
C TRP A 69 -4.95 18.12 0.21
N LEU A 70 -6.27 17.87 0.35
CA LEU A 70 -7.09 17.07 -0.58
C LEU A 70 -7.37 17.78 -1.91
N GLN A 71 -6.98 19.04 -2.05
CA GLN A 71 -7.17 19.82 -3.27
C GLN A 71 -6.19 19.36 -4.36
N PRO A 72 -6.67 18.82 -5.50
CA PRO A 72 -5.80 18.29 -6.54
C PRO A 72 -5.15 19.43 -7.34
N TYR A 73 -3.89 19.76 -7.05
CA TYR A 73 -3.09 20.73 -7.81
C TYR A 73 -2.45 20.11 -9.07
N LEU A 74 -3.28 19.54 -9.95
CA LEU A 74 -2.85 18.75 -11.13
C LEU A 74 -1.92 19.52 -12.07
N ARG A 75 -2.11 20.84 -12.23
CA ARG A 75 -1.34 21.65 -13.19
C ARG A 75 0.08 21.99 -12.74
N ARG A 76 0.36 22.00 -11.42
CA ARG A 76 1.66 22.44 -10.88
C ARG A 76 2.63 21.29 -10.65
N GLY A 77 2.12 20.06 -10.53
CA GLY A 77 2.91 18.87 -10.19
C GLY A 77 3.11 17.86 -11.31
N TRP A 78 2.69 18.14 -12.54
CA TRP A 78 2.65 17.13 -13.63
C TRP A 78 4.01 16.44 -13.87
N SER A 79 5.12 17.16 -13.73
CA SER A 79 6.46 16.59 -13.83
C SER A 79 6.76 15.58 -12.72
N PHE A 80 6.31 15.84 -11.49
CA PHE A 80 6.41 14.88 -10.38
C PHE A 80 5.53 13.66 -10.59
N TRP A 81 4.35 13.82 -11.20
CA TRP A 81 3.51 12.69 -11.59
C TRP A 81 4.20 11.80 -12.62
N VAL A 82 4.75 12.40 -13.68
CA VAL A 82 5.51 11.67 -14.70
C VAL A 82 6.73 11.00 -14.09
N LEU A 83 7.48 11.69 -13.22
CA LEU A 83 8.64 11.12 -12.55
C LEU A 83 8.26 9.98 -11.59
N ALA A 84 7.16 10.09 -10.86
CA ALA A 84 6.71 9.01 -9.97
C ALA A 84 6.30 7.77 -10.76
N TRP A 85 5.58 7.94 -11.88
CA TRP A 85 5.13 6.83 -12.71
C TRP A 85 6.26 6.23 -13.57
N LEU A 86 6.93 7.04 -14.38
CA LEU A 86 8.00 6.59 -15.26
C LEU A 86 9.30 6.33 -14.52
N GLY A 87 9.65 7.17 -13.54
CA GLY A 87 10.87 6.99 -12.75
C GLY A 87 10.84 5.68 -11.97
N THR A 88 9.69 5.26 -11.44
CA THR A 88 9.56 3.93 -10.81
C THR A 88 9.81 2.80 -11.81
N ALA A 89 9.25 2.88 -13.02
CA ALA A 89 9.49 1.90 -14.07
C ALA A 89 10.96 1.86 -14.52
N VAL A 90 11.60 3.04 -14.65
CA VAL A 90 13.02 3.14 -14.99
C VAL A 90 13.88 2.53 -13.88
N LEU A 91 13.61 2.84 -12.62
CA LEU A 91 14.32 2.25 -11.48
C LEU A 91 14.16 0.74 -11.43
N LEU A 92 12.97 0.22 -11.74
CA LEU A 92 12.74 -1.21 -11.86
C LEU A 92 13.63 -1.84 -12.93
N VAL A 93 13.63 -1.29 -14.14
CA VAL A 93 14.45 -1.79 -15.26
C VAL A 93 15.94 -1.72 -14.93
N VAL A 94 16.40 -0.61 -14.35
CA VAL A 94 17.80 -0.44 -13.93
C VAL A 94 18.15 -1.46 -12.85
N GLY A 95 17.30 -1.65 -11.84
CA GLY A 95 17.50 -2.65 -10.79
C GLY A 95 17.56 -4.06 -11.35
N SER A 96 16.67 -4.42 -12.27
CA SER A 96 16.67 -5.71 -12.96
C SER A 96 17.93 -5.90 -13.82
N ALA A 97 18.34 -4.88 -14.58
CA ALA A 97 19.54 -4.94 -15.39
C ALA A 97 20.79 -5.16 -14.52
N LEU A 98 20.92 -4.40 -13.42
CA LEU A 98 22.00 -4.60 -12.45
C LEU A 98 21.99 -5.99 -11.85
N PHE A 99 20.81 -6.50 -11.48
CA PHE A 99 20.65 -7.85 -10.96
C PHE A 99 21.14 -8.92 -11.96
N PHE A 100 20.73 -8.84 -13.23
CA PHE A 100 21.14 -9.82 -14.25
C PHE A 100 22.59 -9.64 -14.72
N LEU A 101 23.17 -8.46 -14.59
CA LEU A 101 24.61 -8.28 -14.77
C LEU A 101 25.41 -9.00 -13.69
N LEU A 102 24.91 -9.04 -12.46
CA LEU A 102 25.52 -9.78 -11.35
C LEU A 102 25.20 -11.28 -11.39
N ARG A 103 24.04 -11.68 -11.93
CA ARG A 103 23.53 -13.06 -11.99
C ARG A 103 22.99 -13.40 -13.39
N PRO A 104 23.85 -13.48 -14.42
CA PRO A 104 23.42 -13.67 -15.80
C PRO A 104 22.73 -15.03 -16.04
N GLU A 105 23.04 -16.05 -15.24
CA GLU A 105 22.44 -17.38 -15.34
C GLU A 105 20.94 -17.42 -15.00
N LEU A 106 20.41 -16.37 -14.35
CA LEU A 106 18.99 -16.24 -14.04
C LEU A 106 18.21 -15.47 -15.11
N PHE A 107 18.90 -14.90 -16.11
CA PHE A 107 18.25 -14.16 -17.18
C PHE A 107 17.57 -15.14 -18.15
N ASP A 108 16.26 -15.01 -18.32
CA ASP A 108 15.45 -15.80 -19.26
C ASP A 108 15.00 -14.90 -20.43
N PRO A 109 15.75 -14.88 -21.56
CA PRO A 109 15.41 -14.03 -22.71
C PRO A 109 14.11 -14.43 -23.38
N ASN A 110 13.71 -15.70 -23.23
CA ASN A 110 12.52 -16.24 -23.88
C ASN A 110 11.25 -16.04 -23.04
N LEU A 111 11.38 -15.46 -21.84
CA LEU A 111 10.27 -15.22 -20.91
C LEU A 111 9.47 -16.51 -20.62
N THR A 112 10.15 -17.66 -20.64
CA THR A 112 9.56 -19.00 -20.48
C THR A 112 8.75 -19.11 -19.20
N GLN A 113 9.28 -18.59 -18.09
CA GLN A 113 8.56 -18.62 -16.81
C GLN A 113 7.31 -17.73 -16.83
N PHE A 114 7.38 -16.61 -17.54
CA PHE A 114 6.26 -15.69 -17.64
C PHE A 114 5.14 -16.25 -18.52
N SER A 115 5.47 -16.89 -19.65
CA SER A 115 4.47 -17.55 -20.50
C SER A 115 3.76 -18.68 -19.76
N LEU A 116 4.49 -19.50 -19.00
CA LEU A 116 3.91 -20.56 -18.18
C LEU A 116 2.95 -20.01 -17.11
N LEU A 117 3.31 -18.90 -16.47
CA LEU A 117 2.42 -18.23 -15.51
C LEU A 117 1.14 -17.69 -16.17
N LEU A 118 1.24 -17.12 -17.37
CA LEU A 118 0.08 -16.65 -18.12
C LEU A 118 -0.85 -17.80 -18.50
N GLU A 119 -0.30 -18.93 -18.95
CA GLU A 119 -1.07 -20.15 -19.27
C GLU A 119 -1.77 -20.70 -18.02
N GLN A 120 -1.07 -20.76 -16.88
CA GLN A 120 -1.65 -21.20 -15.61
C GLN A 120 -2.77 -20.27 -15.13
N THR A 121 -2.57 -18.96 -15.24
CA THR A 121 -3.60 -17.96 -14.85
C THR A 121 -4.82 -18.04 -15.78
N ALA A 122 -4.60 -18.22 -17.09
CA ALA A 122 -5.68 -18.39 -18.06
C ALA A 122 -6.48 -19.68 -17.80
N ALA A 123 -5.82 -20.78 -17.45
CA ALA A 123 -6.48 -22.03 -17.08
C ALA A 123 -7.32 -21.90 -15.79
N GLN A 124 -6.84 -21.12 -14.80
CA GLN A 124 -7.58 -20.85 -13.56
C GLN A 124 -8.75 -19.89 -13.77
N ALA A 125 -8.60 -18.87 -14.63
CA ALA A 125 -9.66 -17.93 -14.98
C ALA A 125 -10.75 -18.55 -15.89
N GLY A 126 -10.41 -19.61 -16.63
CA GLY A 126 -11.33 -20.35 -17.51
C GLY A 126 -12.04 -21.54 -16.88
N SER A 127 -11.85 -21.80 -15.58
CA SER A 127 -12.55 -22.86 -14.85
C SER A 127 -13.85 -22.30 -14.24
N PRO A 128 -15.06 -22.78 -14.61
CA PRO A 128 -16.31 -22.40 -13.97
C PRO A 128 -16.41 -22.91 -12.51
#